data_AF-A0A959T9F6-F1
#
_entry.id   AF-A0A959T9F6-F1
#
_cell.length_a   1.000
_cell.length_b   1.000
_cell.length_c   1.000
_cell.angle_alpha   90.00
_cell.angle_beta   90.00
_cell.angle_gamma   90.00
#
_symmetry.space_group_name_H-M   'P 1'
#
loop_
_entity.id
_entity.type
_entity.pdbx_description
1 polymer ?
#
loop_
_entity_poly.entity_id
_entity_poly.type
_entity_poly.pdbx_seq_one_letter_code
_entity_poly.pdbx_strand_id
1 'polypeptide(L)'
;MELPPTRLSVNINKLATLRNARGGNNPDVLAWALEIERMGAHGITVHPRPDERHIRRSDVLALAPVLTTEFNIEGYPSPDFLELVLEVRPAQVTLVPDPPGVLTSNAGWD
;
A
#
# COMPACT_ATOMS: atom_id res chain seq x y z
N MET A 1 12.12 31.86 -5.15
CA MET A 1 11.94 30.76 -4.20
C MET A 1 11.93 29.48 -5.03
N GLU A 2 12.86 28.56 -4.82
CA GLU A 2 12.83 27.26 -5.50
C GLU A 2 11.61 26.47 -5.05
N LEU A 3 10.95 25.79 -5.99
CA LEU A 3 9.87 24.85 -5.67
C LEU A 3 10.47 23.64 -4.96
N PRO A 4 9.77 23.06 -3.96
CA PRO A 4 10.25 21.84 -3.33
C PRO A 4 10.39 20.71 -4.36
N PRO A 5 11.39 19.82 -4.22
CA PRO A 5 11.61 18.72 -5.15
C PRO A 5 10.40 17.77 -5.18
N THR A 6 10.13 17.20 -6.35
CA THR A 6 9.10 16.17 -6.53
C THR A 6 9.42 14.95 -5.68
N ARG A 7 8.41 14.45 -4.94
CA ARG A 7 8.51 13.22 -4.15
C ARG A 7 7.96 12.03 -4.93
N LEU A 8 8.53 10.85 -4.69
CA LEU A 8 8.10 9.57 -5.26
C LEU A 8 7.68 8.64 -4.13
N SER A 9 6.41 8.23 -4.11
CA SER A 9 5.92 7.13 -3.29
C SER A 9 5.67 5.92 -4.20
N VAL A 10 6.24 4.76 -3.85
CA VAL A 10 6.23 3.58 -4.72
C VAL A 10 5.11 2.63 -4.30
N ASN A 11 4.19 2.34 -5.22
CA ASN A 11 3.16 1.34 -5.01
C ASN A 11 3.72 -0.08 -5.18
N ILE A 12 3.63 -0.91 -4.13
CA ILE A 12 4.23 -2.25 -4.10
C ILE A 12 3.23 -3.41 -4.27
N ASN A 13 1.98 -3.11 -4.68
CA ASN A 13 0.92 -4.13 -4.83
C ASN A 13 1.30 -5.28 -5.77
N LYS A 14 2.10 -5.01 -6.80
CA LYS A 14 2.50 -6.04 -7.77
C LYS A 14 3.57 -6.99 -7.25
N LEU A 15 4.36 -6.61 -6.24
CA LEU A 15 5.22 -7.56 -5.52
C LEU A 15 4.37 -8.60 -4.80
N ALA A 16 3.35 -8.14 -4.07
CA ALA A 16 2.44 -9.03 -3.35
C ALA A 16 1.62 -9.92 -4.31
N THR A 17 1.24 -9.40 -5.49
CA THR A 17 0.61 -10.21 -6.55
C THR A 17 1.51 -11.38 -6.97
N LEU A 18 2.80 -11.10 -7.25
CA LEU A 18 3.76 -12.12 -7.66
C LEU A 18 4.02 -13.15 -6.55
N ARG A 19 4.13 -12.70 -5.30
CA ARG A 19 4.26 -13.56 -4.11
C ARG A 19 3.07 -14.52 -4.00
N ASN A 20 1.85 -13.98 -4.05
CA ASN A 20 0.62 -14.75 -3.87
C ASN A 20 0.45 -15.82 -4.97
N ALA A 21 0.89 -15.54 -6.20
CA ALA A 21 0.79 -16.46 -7.33
C ALA A 21 1.64 -17.75 -7.19
N ARG A 22 2.69 -17.74 -6.36
CA ARG A 22 3.64 -18.85 -6.23
C ARG A 22 3.59 -19.59 -4.89
N GLY A 23 2.72 -19.17 -3.96
CA GLY A 23 2.50 -19.84 -2.67
C GLY A 23 3.67 -19.77 -1.68
N GLY A 24 4.70 -18.96 -1.95
CA GLY A 24 5.86 -18.74 -1.07
C GLY A 24 6.08 -17.25 -0.77
N ASN A 25 7.11 -16.93 0.01
CA ASN A 25 7.49 -15.55 0.32
C ASN A 25 8.56 -15.02 -0.66
N ASN A 26 8.27 -15.09 -1.96
CA ASN A 26 9.18 -14.60 -3.01
C ASN A 26 8.39 -13.97 -4.17
N PRO A 27 8.43 -12.64 -4.36
CA PRO A 27 9.22 -11.67 -3.58
C PRO A 27 8.69 -11.48 -2.14
N ASP A 28 9.60 -11.20 -1.22
CA ASP A 28 9.26 -10.76 0.14
C ASP A 28 8.87 -9.28 0.10
N VAL A 29 7.60 -8.99 0.42
CA VAL A 29 7.03 -7.64 0.34
C VAL A 29 7.71 -6.68 1.32
N LEU A 30 8.02 -7.13 2.53
CA LEU A 30 8.63 -6.32 3.58
C LEU A 30 10.07 -5.97 3.21
N ALA A 31 10.84 -6.98 2.80
CA ALA A 31 12.23 -6.79 2.42
C ALA A 31 12.38 -5.82 1.24
N TRP A 32 11.51 -5.95 0.22
CA TRP A 32 11.52 -5.04 -0.92
C TRP A 32 11.04 -3.63 -0.56
N ALA A 33 10.08 -3.46 0.35
CA ALA A 33 9.67 -2.13 0.79
C ALA A 33 10.83 -1.36 1.43
N LEU A 34 11.58 -2.00 2.34
CA LEU A 34 12.77 -1.42 2.97
C LEU A 34 13.89 -1.11 1.96
N GLU A 35 14.08 -2.00 0.98
CA GLU A 35 15.06 -1.77 -0.09
C GLU A 35 14.65 -0.59 -0.98
N ILE A 36 13.36 -0.44 -1.29
CA ILE A 36 12.83 0.69 -2.06
C ILE A 36 13.03 2.03 -1.32
N GLU A 37 12.80 2.07 -0.01
CA GLU A 37 13.15 3.25 0.81
C GLU A 37 14.66 3.54 0.73
N ARG A 38 15.51 2.51 0.86
CA ARG A 38 16.97 2.64 0.76
C ARG A 38 17.43 3.15 -0.61
N MET A 39 16.69 2.84 -1.68
CA MET A 39 16.95 3.33 -3.03
C MET A 39 16.48 4.78 -3.25
N GLY A 40 15.89 5.44 -2.24
CA GLY A 40 15.53 6.85 -2.28
C GLY A 40 14.05 7.13 -2.54
N ALA A 41 13.16 6.14 -2.39
CA ALA A 41 11.73 6.42 -2.35
C ALA A 41 11.39 7.30 -1.14
N HIS A 42 10.46 8.23 -1.34
CA HIS A 42 9.98 9.15 -0.31
C HIS A 42 8.72 8.62 0.39
N GLY A 43 8.22 7.47 -0.06
CA GLY A 43 7.09 6.78 0.52
C GLY A 43 6.88 5.41 -0.08
N ILE A 44 6.08 4.61 0.63
CA ILE A 44 5.58 3.33 0.18
C ILE A 44 4.06 3.42 0.14
N THR A 45 3.47 2.98 -0.97
CA THR A 45 2.03 2.89 -1.12
C THR A 45 1.58 1.43 -1.21
N VAL A 46 0.53 1.09 -0.47
CA VAL A 46 -0.10 -0.23 -0.50
C VAL A 46 -1.60 -0.09 -0.62
N HIS A 47 -2.25 -1.09 -1.24
CA HIS A 47 -3.70 -1.19 -1.32
C HIS A 47 -4.15 -2.55 -0.79
N PRO A 48 -4.39 -2.69 0.53
CA PRO A 48 -5.02 -3.89 1.08
C PRO A 48 -6.47 -3.99 0.59
N ARG A 49 -6.84 -5.12 0.01
CA ARG A 49 -8.23 -5.41 -0.36
C ARG A 49 -8.83 -6.45 0.57
N PRO A 50 -10.16 -6.45 0.79
CA PRO A 50 -10.80 -7.45 1.66
C PRO A 50 -10.57 -8.91 1.22
N ASP A 51 -10.43 -9.13 -0.09
CA ASP A 51 -10.14 -10.45 -0.66
C ASP A 51 -8.65 -10.81 -0.67
N GLU A 52 -7.79 -9.93 -0.14
CA GLU A 52 -6.35 -10.11 -0.03
C GLU A 52 -5.65 -10.51 -1.34
N ARG A 53 -6.22 -10.13 -2.49
CA ARG A 53 -5.71 -10.57 -3.81
C ARG A 53 -4.26 -10.19 -4.08
N HIS A 54 -3.78 -9.08 -3.52
CA HIS A 54 -2.38 -8.63 -3.55
C HIS A 54 -1.82 -8.42 -2.15
N ILE A 55 -1.87 -7.19 -1.66
CA ILE A 55 -1.50 -6.82 -0.29
C ILE A 55 -2.51 -7.45 0.67
N ARG A 56 -1.99 -8.17 1.67
CA ARG A 56 -2.74 -8.75 2.78
C ARG A 56 -2.80 -7.76 3.94
N ARG A 57 -3.76 -7.92 4.86
CA ARG A 57 -3.80 -7.13 6.10
C ARG A 57 -2.51 -7.32 6.90
N SER A 58 -1.97 -8.53 6.92
CA SER A 58 -0.69 -8.85 7.58
C SER A 58 0.49 -8.06 7.02
N ASP A 59 0.49 -7.76 5.72
CA ASP A 59 1.57 -6.98 5.09
C ASP A 59 1.55 -5.54 5.61
N VAL A 60 0.35 -4.95 5.71
CA VAL A 60 0.17 -3.59 6.23
C VAL A 60 0.65 -3.49 7.68
N LEU A 61 0.25 -4.44 8.53
CA LEU A 61 0.64 -4.47 9.94
C LEU A 61 2.16 -4.69 10.11
N ALA A 62 2.79 -5.45 9.22
CA ALA A 62 4.24 -5.67 9.24
C ALA A 62 5.04 -4.47 8.74
N LEU A 63 4.52 -3.74 7.75
CA LEU A 63 5.17 -2.56 7.16
C LEU A 63 5.11 -1.34 8.10
N ALA A 64 3.96 -1.11 8.74
CA ALA A 64 3.70 0.08 9.54
C ALA A 64 4.79 0.42 10.58
N PRO A 65 5.32 -0.53 11.39
CA PRO A 65 6.33 -0.21 12.39
C PRO A 65 7.76 -0.07 11.86
N VAL A 66 8.03 -0.46 10.60
CA VAL A 66 9.41 -0.51 10.07
C VAL A 66 9.70 0.54 9.00
N LEU A 67 8.68 1.05 8.30
CA LEU A 67 8.86 2.10 7.31
C LEU A 67 9.24 3.42 7.99
N THR A 68 10.16 4.14 7.37
CA THR A 68 10.70 5.41 7.91
C THR A 68 10.31 6.62 7.07
N THR A 69 9.79 6.39 5.87
CA THR A 69 9.25 7.39 4.95
C THR A 69 7.72 7.39 5.00
N GLU A 70 7.07 8.17 4.12
CA GLU A 70 5.62 8.24 4.10
C GLU A 70 5.00 6.87 3.80
N PHE A 71 4.20 6.35 4.74
CA PHE A 71 3.36 5.21 4.46
C PHE A 71 1.98 5.68 4.01
N ASN A 72 1.61 5.36 2.76
CA ASN A 72 0.31 5.67 2.17
C ASN A 72 -0.52 4.38 2.01
N ILE A 73 -1.73 4.36 2.55
CA ILE A 73 -2.64 3.23 2.40
C ILE A 73 -3.82 3.65 1.51
N GLU A 74 -3.96 2.96 0.39
CA GLU A 74 -5.06 3.09 -0.55
C GLU A 74 -6.20 2.12 -0.22
N GLY A 75 -7.45 2.57 -0.32
CA GLY A 75 -8.58 1.65 -0.31
C GLY A 75 -9.95 2.30 -0.41
N TYR A 76 -10.94 1.48 -0.75
CA TYR A 76 -12.35 1.84 -0.66
C TYR A 76 -12.74 2.05 0.82
N PRO A 77 -13.49 3.10 1.19
CA PRO A 77 -13.85 3.44 2.58
C PRO A 77 -14.90 2.49 3.19
N SER A 78 -14.67 1.19 3.11
CA SER A 78 -15.41 0.16 3.82
C SER A 78 -15.11 0.20 5.33
N PRO A 79 -16.02 -0.26 6.19
CA PRO A 79 -15.79 -0.33 7.64
C PRO A 79 -14.46 -1.01 8.01
N ASP A 80 -14.16 -2.16 7.42
CA ASP A 80 -12.94 -2.94 7.69
C ASP A 80 -11.65 -2.19 7.29
N PHE A 81 -11.71 -1.43 6.18
CA PHE A 81 -10.60 -0.59 5.74
C PHE A 81 -10.38 0.58 6.69
N LEU A 82 -11.47 1.24 7.12
CA LEU A 82 -11.40 2.34 8.07
C LEU A 82 -10.84 1.88 9.42
N GLU A 83 -11.24 0.70 9.90
CA GLU A 83 -10.67 0.09 11.11
C GLU A 83 -9.16 -0.14 10.96
N LEU A 84 -8.71 -0.71 9.83
CA LEU A 84 -7.29 -0.95 9.57
C LEU A 84 -6.47 0.34 9.57
N VAL A 85 -6.91 1.39 8.89
CA VAL A 85 -6.13 2.66 8.85
C VAL A 85 -6.16 3.41 10.17
N LEU A 86 -7.22 3.27 10.98
CA LEU A 86 -7.28 3.82 12.33
C LEU A 86 -6.36 3.08 13.31
N GLU A 87 -6.21 1.75 13.14
CA GLU A 87 -5.25 0.93 13.87
C GLU A 87 -3.81 1.31 13.50
N VAL A 88 -3.52 1.39 12.20
CA VAL A 88 -2.16 1.58 11.66
C VAL A 88 -1.69 3.03 11.74
N ARG A 89 -2.61 4.00 11.63
CA ARG A 89 -2.33 5.46 11.61
C ARG A 89 -1.23 5.82 10.59
N PRO A 90 -1.39 5.46 9.29
CA PRO A 90 -0.40 5.77 8.27
C PRO A 90 -0.24 7.29 8.10
N ALA A 91 0.88 7.71 7.51
CA ALA A 91 1.12 9.12 7.22
C ALA A 91 0.09 9.70 6.23
N GLN A 92 -0.39 8.87 5.29
CA GLN A 92 -1.42 9.23 4.33
C GLN A 92 -2.44 8.08 4.16
N VAL A 93 -3.69 8.45 3.93
CA VAL A 93 -4.74 7.54 3.45
C VAL A 93 -5.29 8.09 2.15
N THR A 94 -5.31 7.27 1.10
CA THR A 94 -5.88 7.64 -0.19
C THR A 94 -7.16 6.84 -0.42
N LEU A 95 -8.31 7.50 -0.34
CA LEU A 95 -9.59 6.85 -0.63
C LEU A 95 -9.70 6.64 -2.15
N VAL A 96 -10.09 5.46 -2.58
CA VAL A 96 -10.24 5.11 -4.00
C VAL A 96 -11.63 4.51 -4.29
N PRO A 97 -12.25 4.81 -5.44
CA PRO A 97 -13.63 4.44 -5.75
C PRO A 97 -13.74 3.04 -6.36
N ASP A 98 -13.17 2.03 -5.71
CA ASP A 98 -13.16 0.65 -6.20
C ASP A 98 -13.81 -0.33 -5.21
N PRO A 99 -15.15 -0.37 -5.16
CA PRO A 99 -15.86 -1.21 -4.22
C PRO A 99 -15.50 -2.70 -4.37
N PRO A 100 -15.77 -3.51 -3.33
CA PRO A 100 -15.52 -4.94 -3.35
C PRO A 100 -16.11 -5.60 -4.61
N GLY A 101 -15.33 -6.46 -5.26
CA GLY A 101 -15.72 -7.16 -6.49
C GLY A 101 -15.22 -6.52 -7.80
N VAL A 102 -14.79 -5.26 -7.79
CA VAL A 102 -14.19 -4.62 -8.97
C VAL A 102 -12.77 -5.15 -9.22
N LEU A 103 -12.39 -5.41 -10.48
CA LEU A 103 -11.04 -5.94 -10.80
C LEU A 103 -9.95 -4.88 -10.58
N THR A 104 -10.19 -3.66 -11.08
CA THR A 104 -9.31 -2.50 -10.98
C THR A 104 -10.15 -1.21 -10.97
N SER A 105 -9.71 -0.18 -10.25
CA SER A 105 -10.27 1.15 -10.45
C SER A 105 -10.00 1.61 -11.90
N ASN A 106 -11.00 2.19 -12.54
CA ASN A 106 -10.91 2.81 -13.87
C ASN A 106 -11.52 4.22 -13.91
N ALA A 107 -11.90 4.76 -12.75
CA ALA A 107 -12.55 6.07 -12.60
C ALA A 107 -12.09 6.75 -11.30
N GLY A 108 -12.23 8.08 -11.24
CA GLY A 108 -12.03 8.88 -10.02
C GLY A 108 -13.32 9.02 -9.21
N TRP A 109 -13.23 9.70 -8.07
CA TRP A 109 -14.42 10.13 -7.31
C TRP A 109 -15.18 11.21 -8.09
N ASP A 110 -16.51 11.25 -7.90
CA ASP A 110 -17.39 12.36 -8.26
C ASP A 110 -17.38 13.43 -7.16
#